data_AF-A0A370KUY2-F1
#
_entry.id   AF-A0A370KUY2-F1
#
_cell.length_a   1.000
_cell.length_b   1.000
_cell.length_c   1.000
_cell.angle_alpha   90.00
_cell.angle_beta   90.00
_cell.angle_gamma   90.00
#
_symmetry.space_group_name_H-M   'P 1'
#
loop_
_entity.id
_entity.type
_entity.pdbx_description
1 polymer ?
#
loop_
_entity_poly.entity_id
_entity_poly.type
_entity_poly.pdbx_seq_one_letter_code
_entity_poly.pdbx_strand_id
1 'polypeptide(L)' 'MISLDIESWALTRAHHIVLNEGLNLAKAAQDLDRKRSRTLVYELQKVIAAAILEAHAASLNSDRQLAAQES' A
#
# COMPACT_ATOMS: atom_id res chain seq x y z
N MET A 1 8.98 18.64 -8.54
CA MET A 1 9.71 17.42 -8.09
C MET A 1 8.89 16.53 -7.15
N ILE A 2 7.79 17.03 -6.55
CA ILE A 2 6.94 16.29 -5.58
C ILE A 2 6.11 15.16 -6.24
N SER A 3 5.62 15.31 -7.47
CA SER A 3 4.80 14.24 -8.10
C SER A 3 5.62 12.97 -8.40
N LEU A 4 6.91 13.13 -8.75
CA LEU A 4 7.84 12.03 -8.95
C LEU A 4 8.08 11.24 -7.65
N ASP A 5 8.04 11.90 -6.50
CA ASP A 5 8.26 11.27 -5.19
C ASP A 5 7.05 10.40 -4.79
N ILE A 6 5.83 10.89 -5.02
CA ILE A 6 4.60 10.14 -4.76
C ILE A 6 4.46 8.94 -5.71
N GLU A 7 4.76 9.09 -7.00
CA GLU A 7 4.73 7.98 -7.95
C GLU A 7 5.74 6.90 -7.60
N SER A 8 6.98 7.28 -7.26
CA SER A 8 8.04 6.34 -6.85
C SER A 8 7.70 5.63 -5.54
N TRP A 9 7.15 6.37 -4.57
CA TRP A 9 6.64 5.79 -3.33
C TRP A 9 5.51 4.80 -3.59
N ALA A 10 4.51 5.18 -4.40
CA ALA A 10 3.36 4.35 -4.70
C ALA A 10 3.77 3.06 -5.41
N LEU A 11 4.70 3.15 -6.37
CA LEU A 11 5.26 2.01 -7.07
C LEU A 11 5.97 1.06 -6.09
N THR A 12 6.85 1.60 -5.24
CA THR A 12 7.57 0.83 -4.21
C THR A 12 6.60 0.16 -3.24
N ARG A 13 5.58 0.90 -2.78
CA ARG A 13 4.56 0.42 -1.84
C ARG A 13 3.73 -0.71 -2.44
N ALA A 14 3.29 -0.57 -3.69
CA ALA A 14 2.56 -1.61 -4.42
C ALA A 14 3.43 -2.87 -4.61
N HIS A 15 4.71 -2.70 -4.95
CA HIS A 15 5.63 -3.82 -5.13
C HIS A 15 5.79 -4.64 -3.85
N HIS A 16 5.93 -3.98 -2.69
CA HIS A 16 5.97 -4.66 -1.40
C HIS A 16 4.70 -5.47 -1.10
N ILE A 17 3.51 -4.91 -1.38
CA ILE A 17 2.24 -5.59 -1.15
C ILE A 17 2.16 -6.87 -1.99
N VAL A 18 2.50 -6.77 -3.28
CA VAL A 18 2.45 -7.92 -4.19
C VAL A 18 3.46 -8.99 -3.81
N LEU A 19 4.73 -8.61 -3.62
CA LEU A 19 5.80 -9.58 -3.40
C LEU A 19 5.76 -10.24 -2.02
N ASN A 20 5.28 -9.55 -0.99
CA ASN A 20 5.26 -10.10 0.35
C ASN A 20 3.91 -10.73 0.65
N GLU A 21 2.85 -9.92 0.65
CA GLU A 21 1.52 -10.36 1.08
C GLU A 21 0.87 -11.25 0.02
N GLY A 22 0.94 -10.83 -1.25
CA GLY A 22 0.42 -11.60 -2.38
C GLY A 22 1.10 -12.97 -2.52
N LEU A 23 2.43 -13.01 -2.43
CA LEU A 23 3.19 -14.26 -2.52
C LEU A 23 2.91 -15.20 -1.33
N ASN A 24 2.85 -14.67 -0.11
CA ASN A 24 2.52 -15.47 1.07
C ASN A 24 1.13 -16.10 0.94
N LEU A 25 0.14 -15.34 0.45
CA LEU A 25 -1.20 -15.83 0.20
C LEU A 25 -1.20 -16.91 -0.90
N ALA A 26 -0.50 -16.69 -2.01
CA ALA A 26 -0.39 -17.66 -3.09
C ALA A 26 0.22 -18.99 -2.60
N LYS A 27 1.25 -18.92 -1.75
CA LYS A 27 1.86 -20.09 -1.14
C LYS A 27 0.89 -20.85 -0.22
N ALA A 28 0.17 -20.14 0.66
CA ALA A 28 -0.82 -20.78 1.53
C ALA A 28 -1.97 -21.42 0.74
N ALA A 29 -2.38 -20.80 -0.38
CA ALA A 29 -3.38 -21.36 -1.28
C ALA A 29 -2.86 -22.62 -1.99
N GLN A 30 -1.60 -22.61 -2.43
CA GLN A 30 -0.93 -23.78 -3.02
C GLN A 30 -0.83 -24.94 -2.02
N ASP A 31 -0.53 -24.65 -0.75
CA ASP A 31 -0.46 -25.62 0.34
C ASP A 31 -1.85 -26.17 0.76
N LEU A 32 -2.94 -25.68 0.14
CA LEU A 32 -4.33 -25.99 0.49
C LEU A 32 -4.68 -25.65 1.96
N ASP A 33 -3.92 -24.77 2.60
CA ASP A 33 -4.15 -24.34 3.98
C ASP A 33 -5.22 -23.24 4.01
N ARG A 34 -6.48 -23.67 4.13
CA ARG A 34 -7.63 -22.77 4.15
C ARG A 34 -7.64 -21.81 5.35
N LYS A 35 -7.14 -22.24 6.51
CA LYS A 35 -7.11 -21.39 7.72
C LYS A 35 -6.11 -20.27 7.52
N ARG A 36 -4.89 -20.61 7.09
CA ARG A 36 -3.82 -19.64 6.83
C ARG A 36 -4.15 -18.72 5.67
N SER A 37 -4.71 -19.26 4.58
CA SER A 37 -5.16 -18.46 3.43
C SER A 37 -6.17 -17.40 3.87
N ARG A 38 -7.15 -17.75 4.71
CA ARG A 38 -8.13 -16.78 5.23
C ARG A 38 -7.47 -15.68 6.06
N THR A 39 -6.54 -16.04 6.95
CA THR A 39 -5.79 -15.04 7.74
C THR A 39 -5.00 -14.10 6.83
N LEU A 40 -4.29 -14.64 5.85
CA LEU A 40 -3.47 -13.85 4.92
C LEU A 40 -4.31 -12.91 4.04
N VAL A 41 -5.53 -13.30 3.66
CA VAL A 41 -6.46 -12.38 2.98
C VAL A 41 -6.79 -11.18 3.86
N TYR A 42 -7.07 -11.38 5.14
CA TYR A 42 -7.36 -10.26 6.04
C TYR A 42 -6.15 -9.36 6.26
N GLU A 43 -4.94 -9.94 6.39
CA GLU A 43 -3.72 -9.13 6.50
C GLU A 43 -3.45 -8.34 5.22
N LEU A 44 -3.59 -8.96 4.04
CA LEU A 44 -3.48 -8.26 2.76
C LEU A 44 -4.47 -7.10 2.65
N GLN A 45 -5.72 -7.29 3.06
CA GLN A 45 -6.73 -6.22 3.08
C GLN A 45 -6.33 -5.07 4.01
N LYS A 46 -5.79 -5.36 5.20
CA LYS A 46 -5.30 -4.33 6.13
C LYS A 46 -4.15 -3.53 5.54
N VAL A 47 -3.18 -4.19 4.91
CA VAL A 47 -2.02 -3.50 4.30
C VAL A 47 -2.47 -2.64 3.13
N ILE A 48 -3.40 -3.10 2.29
CA ILE A 48 -3.99 -2.29 1.22
C ILE A 48 -4.70 -1.07 1.79
N ALA A 49 -5.52 -1.23 2.82
CA ALA A 49 -6.20 -0.12 3.46
C ALA A 49 -5.22 0.91 4.05
N ALA A 50 -4.15 0.44 4.70
CA ALA A 50 -3.08 1.31 5.20
C ALA A 50 -2.40 2.09 4.07
N ALA A 51 -2.06 1.44 2.96
CA ALA A 51 -1.45 2.11 1.81
C ALA A 51 -2.36 3.18 1.18
N ILE A 52 -3.67 2.95 1.14
CA ILE A 52 -4.64 3.95 0.68
C ILE A 52 -4.68 5.16 1.63
N LEU A 53 -4.69 4.92 2.94
CA LEU A 53 -4.68 6.01 3.94
C LEU A 53 -3.38 6.81 3.90
N GLU A 54 -2.24 6.14 3.74
CA GLU A 54 -0.92 6.76 3.56
C GLU A 54 -0.91 7.65 2.31
N ALA A 55 -1.42 7.16 1.18
CA ALA A 55 -1.51 7.92 -0.06
C ALA A 55 -2.40 9.16 0.10
N HIS A 56 -3.55 9.01 0.76
CA HIS A 56 -4.45 10.12 1.02
C HIS A 56 -3.82 11.18 1.93
N ALA A 57 -3.12 10.77 2.99
CA ALA A 57 -2.39 11.68 3.86
C ALA A 57 -1.26 12.41 3.13
N ALA A 58 -0.51 11.72 2.26
CA ALA A 58 0.53 12.32 1.44
C ALA A 58 -0.04 13.37 0.45
N SER A 59 -1.20 13.09 -0.16
CA SER A 59 -1.91 14.05 -1.01
C SER A 59 -2.30 15.31 -0.25
N LEU A 60 -2.95 15.17 0.92
CA LEU A 60 -3.38 16.32 1.73
C LEU A 60 -2.22 17.21 2.20
N ASN A 61 -1.08 16.60 2.54
CA ASN A 61 0.11 17.34 2.94
C ASN A 61 0.72 18.11 1.76
N SER A 62 0.66 17.53 0.56
CA SER A 62 1.10 18.18 -0.67
C SER A 62 0.25 19.42 -0.96
N ASP A 63 -1.08 19.32 -0.85
CA ASP A 63 -2.00 20.43 -1.06
C ASP A 63 -1.76 21.58 -0.06
N ARG A 64 -1.49 21.26 1.22
CA ARG A 64 -1.15 22.28 2.23
C ARG A 64 0.17 22.99 1.95
N GLN A 65 1.18 22.26 1.48
CA GLN A 65 2.48 22.84 1.15
C GLN A 65 2.38 23.80 -0.04
N LEU A 66 1.54 23.49 -1.02
CA LEU A 66 1.26 24.39 -2.14
C LEU A 66 0.55 25.67 -1.67
N ALA A 67 -0.50 25.55 -0.85
CA ALA A 67 -1.23 26.71 -0.32
C ALA A 67 -0.34 27.62 0.56
N ALA A 68 0.63 27.05 1.29
CA ALA A 68 1.58 27.81 2.11
C ALA A 68 2.70 28.50 1.30
N GLN A 69 2.93 28.11 0.05
CA GLN A 69 3.90 28.76 -0.84
C GLN A 69 3.31 29.96 -1.59
N GLU A 70 1.97 30.10 -1.60
CA GLU A 70 1.25 31.18 -2.29
C GLU A 70 0.86 32.36 -1.36
N SER A 71 1.19 32.28 -0.06
CA SER A 71 0.93 33.31 0.97
C SER A 71 2.22 33.98 1.45
#